data_AF-A0A924C6K4-F1
#
_entry.id   AF-A0A924C6K4-F1
#
_cell.length_a   1.000
_cell.length_b   1.000
_cell.length_c   1.000
_cell.angle_alpha   90.00
_cell.angle_beta   90.00
_cell.angle_gamma   90.00
#
_symmetry.space_group_name_H-M   'P 1'
#
loop_
_entity.id
_entity.type
_entity.pdbx_description
1 polymer ?
#
loop_
_entity_poly.entity_id
_entity_poly.type
_entity_poly.pdbx_seq_one_letter_code
_entity_poly.pdbx_strand_id
1 'polypeptide(L)'
;MSTIDKPALQARYRAERDKRLRADGSGQYIETAGQYAHYLDDPYMPVIEREPLTDHVRFAFVGGGFAGLCTGARLAQAGIGDVRIIEKGGDFGGTWYWNR
;
A
#
# COMPACT_ATOMS: atom_id res chain seq x y z
N MET A 1 15.02 37.23 13.78
CA MET A 1 15.17 35.83 13.38
C MET A 1 16.45 35.71 12.55
N SER A 2 17.34 34.78 12.88
CA SER A 2 18.55 34.51 12.08
C SER A 2 18.15 34.00 10.70
N THR A 3 18.72 34.58 9.65
CA THR A 3 18.48 34.18 8.26
C THR A 3 19.21 32.86 7.99
N ILE A 4 18.49 31.85 7.51
CA ILE A 4 19.08 30.55 7.16
C ILE A 4 19.94 30.69 5.89
N ASP A 5 21.19 30.21 5.95
CA ASP A 5 22.05 30.02 4.78
C ASP A 5 21.55 28.84 3.93
N LYS A 6 20.68 29.15 2.96
CA LYS A 6 20.10 28.16 2.04
C LYS A 6 21.17 27.46 1.19
N PRO A 7 22.16 28.16 0.59
CA PRO A 7 23.24 27.51 -0.16
C PRO A 7 24.01 26.45 0.65
N ALA A 8 24.43 26.78 1.87
CA ALA A 8 25.17 25.83 2.73
C ALA A 8 24.30 24.60 3.09
N LEU A 9 23.01 24.82 3.38
CA LEU A 9 22.07 23.73 3.65
C LEU A 9 21.90 22.80 2.44
N GLN A 10 21.74 23.36 1.25
CA GLN A 10 21.63 22.57 0.01
C GLN A 10 22.91 21.80 -0.30
N ALA A 11 24.09 22.38 -0.04
CA ALA A 11 25.36 21.69 -0.21
C ALA A 11 25.46 20.47 0.72
N ARG A 12 25.05 20.62 1.99
CA ARG A 12 24.98 19.51 2.94
C ARG A 12 23.99 18.43 2.49
N TYR A 13 22.81 18.80 1.99
CA TYR A 13 21.84 17.83 1.45
C TYR A 13 22.38 17.04 0.26
N ARG A 14 23.10 17.69 -0.67
CA ARG A 14 23.76 16.98 -1.78
C ARG A 14 24.82 16.00 -1.27
N ALA A 15 25.70 16.44 -0.38
CA ALA A 15 26.72 15.57 0.19
C ALA A 15 26.12 14.34 0.92
N GLU A 16 25.01 14.51 1.65
CA GLU A 16 24.32 13.38 2.31
C GLU A 16 23.57 12.45 1.36
N ARG A 17 22.98 13.00 0.29
CA ARG A 17 22.37 12.21 -0.79
C ARG A 17 23.43 11.36 -1.49
N ASP A 18 24.56 11.97 -1.85
CA ASP A 18 25.61 11.33 -2.66
C ASP A 18 26.24 10.13 -1.95
N LYS A 19 26.30 10.14 -0.61
CA LYS A 19 26.71 8.96 0.20
C LYS A 19 25.82 7.73 0.01
N ARG A 20 24.58 7.90 -0.44
CA ARG A 20 23.54 6.85 -0.49
C ARG A 20 23.06 6.56 -1.91
N LEU A 21 23.56 7.30 -2.91
CA LEU A 21 23.28 7.01 -4.31
C LEU A 21 23.93 5.67 -4.67
N ARG A 22 23.14 4.74 -5.17
CA ARG A 22 23.60 3.46 -5.64
C ARG A 22 23.26 3.27 -7.11
N ALA A 23 24.20 2.71 -7.88
CA ALA A 23 24.03 2.47 -9.31
C ALA A 23 22.99 1.39 -9.62
N ASP A 24 22.77 0.44 -8.70
CA ASP A 24 21.80 -0.64 -8.83
C ASP A 24 20.37 -0.26 -8.41
N GLY A 25 20.15 0.98 -7.92
CA GLY A 25 18.81 1.53 -7.69
C GLY A 25 17.94 0.64 -6.79
N SER A 26 16.72 0.31 -7.24
CA SER A 26 15.82 -0.60 -6.51
C SER A 26 16.29 -2.06 -6.51
N GLY A 27 17.21 -2.44 -7.42
CA GLY A 27 17.82 -3.78 -7.46
C GLY A 27 18.69 -4.08 -6.24
N GLN A 28 18.95 -3.10 -5.38
CA GLN A 28 19.56 -3.31 -4.07
C GLN A 28 18.67 -4.11 -3.10
N TYR A 29 17.36 -4.20 -3.39
CA TYR A 29 16.40 -4.93 -2.57
C TYR A 29 16.13 -6.31 -3.16
N ILE A 30 15.92 -7.27 -2.28
CA ILE A 30 15.45 -8.60 -2.64
C ILE A 30 13.93 -8.64 -2.58
N GLU A 31 13.31 -9.32 -3.54
CA GLU A 31 11.87 -9.56 -3.52
C GLU A 31 11.51 -10.50 -2.35
N THR A 32 10.36 -10.26 -1.72
CA THR A 32 9.75 -11.15 -0.73
C THR A 32 9.13 -12.37 -1.40
N ALA A 33 9.95 -13.14 -2.10
CA ALA A 33 9.58 -14.35 -2.84
C ALA A 33 10.40 -15.57 -2.38
N GLY A 34 10.03 -16.76 -2.85
CA GLY A 34 10.71 -18.01 -2.51
C GLY A 34 10.71 -18.25 -0.99
N GLN A 35 11.90 -18.41 -0.39
CA GLN A 35 12.04 -18.59 1.06
C GLN A 35 11.46 -17.44 1.90
N TYR A 36 11.31 -16.25 1.31
CA TYR A 36 10.79 -15.06 1.98
C TYR A 36 9.29 -14.81 1.74
N ALA A 37 8.61 -15.70 1.00
CA ALA A 37 7.20 -15.52 0.64
C ALA A 37 6.29 -15.44 1.88
N HIS A 38 6.65 -16.13 2.97
CA HIS A 38 5.89 -16.12 4.22
C HIS A 38 5.77 -14.74 4.88
N TYR A 39 6.65 -13.78 4.54
CA TYR A 39 6.51 -12.39 5.00
C TYR A 39 5.32 -11.66 4.36
N LEU A 40 4.71 -12.23 3.32
CA LEU A 40 3.51 -11.71 2.67
C LEU A 40 2.22 -12.36 3.19
N ASP A 41 2.32 -13.35 4.09
CA ASP A 41 1.16 -14.01 4.67
C ASP A 41 0.46 -13.10 5.68
N ASP A 42 -0.84 -13.31 5.85
CA ASP A 42 -1.62 -12.61 6.86
C ASP A 42 -1.29 -13.15 8.26
N PRO A 43 -0.66 -12.36 9.15
CA PRO A 43 -0.33 -12.83 10.50
C PRO A 43 -1.50 -12.71 11.48
N TYR A 44 -2.58 -12.02 11.11
CA TYR A 44 -3.67 -11.65 12.02
C TYR A 44 -4.92 -12.50 11.83
N MET A 45 -5.18 -12.98 10.62
CA MET A 45 -6.34 -13.83 10.34
C MET A 45 -5.98 -15.06 9.50
N PRO A 46 -6.48 -16.24 9.89
CA PRO A 46 -6.40 -17.41 9.03
C PRO A 46 -7.31 -17.23 7.81
N VAL A 47 -6.97 -17.91 6.71
CA VAL A 47 -7.83 -17.98 5.53
C VAL A 47 -9.12 -18.72 5.91
N ILE A 48 -10.26 -18.06 5.69
CA ILE A 48 -11.59 -18.67 5.82
C ILE A 48 -12.04 -19.09 4.43
N GLU A 49 -12.17 -20.40 4.22
CA GLU A 49 -12.63 -20.95 2.94
C GLU A 49 -14.06 -20.50 2.63
N ARG A 50 -14.28 -20.08 1.38
CA ARG A 50 -15.58 -19.67 0.84
C ARG A 50 -15.61 -19.90 -0.65
N GLU A 51 -16.81 -20.05 -1.21
CA GLU A 51 -16.99 -20.17 -2.65
C GLU A 51 -16.42 -18.93 -3.39
N PRO A 52 -15.80 -19.13 -4.57
CA PRO A 52 -15.33 -18.04 -5.40
C PRO A 52 -16.51 -17.24 -5.96
N LEU A 53 -16.29 -15.94 -6.17
CA LEU A 53 -17.24 -15.07 -6.87
C LEU A 53 -16.78 -14.92 -8.32
N THR A 54 -17.63 -15.32 -9.27
CA THR A 54 -17.35 -15.29 -10.73
C THR A 54 -18.32 -14.39 -11.49
N ASP A 55 -19.06 -13.54 -10.79
CA ASP A 55 -20.01 -12.57 -11.35
C ASP A 55 -19.32 -11.28 -11.82
N HIS A 56 -20.08 -10.46 -12.56
CA HIS A 56 -19.65 -9.14 -13.02
C HIS A 56 -20.14 -8.05 -12.07
N VAL A 57 -19.27 -7.08 -11.79
CA VAL A 57 -19.60 -5.85 -11.06
C VAL A 57 -19.22 -4.62 -11.87
N ARG A 58 -19.96 -3.52 -11.70
CA ARG A 58 -19.65 -2.24 -12.37
C ARG A 58 -18.33 -1.64 -11.90
N PHE A 59 -18.01 -1.76 -10.61
CA PHE A 59 -16.73 -1.29 -10.06
C PHE A 59 -16.06 -2.37 -9.22
N ALA A 60 -14.80 -2.67 -9.53
CA ALA A 60 -13.94 -3.53 -8.73
C ALA A 60 -12.76 -2.72 -8.19
N PHE A 61 -12.57 -2.71 -6.88
CA PHE A 61 -11.44 -2.08 -6.20
C PHE A 61 -10.52 -3.17 -5.64
N VAL A 62 -9.23 -3.08 -5.98
CA VAL A 62 -8.19 -3.90 -5.37
C VAL A 62 -7.57 -3.09 -4.23
N GLY A 63 -7.82 -3.53 -3.00
CA GLY A 63 -7.40 -2.88 -1.76
C GLY A 63 -8.59 -2.42 -0.91
N GLY A 64 -8.72 -3.01 0.28
CA GLY A 64 -9.67 -2.68 1.35
C GLY A 64 -9.18 -1.61 2.33
N GLY A 65 -8.22 -0.79 1.92
CA GLY A 65 -7.79 0.38 2.68
C GLY A 65 -8.73 1.59 2.51
N PHE A 66 -8.37 2.71 3.13
CA PHE A 66 -9.18 3.94 3.07
C PHE A 66 -9.51 4.40 1.65
N ALA A 67 -8.61 4.24 0.68
CA ALA A 67 -8.89 4.62 -0.70
C ALA A 67 -10.10 3.84 -1.28
N GLY A 68 -10.11 2.51 -1.12
CA GLY A 68 -11.21 1.65 -1.57
C GLY A 68 -12.50 1.91 -0.80
N LEU A 69 -12.40 2.02 0.53
CA LEU A 69 -13.55 2.27 1.41
C LEU A 69 -14.20 3.64 1.15
N CYS A 70 -13.41 4.72 1.09
CA CYS A 70 -13.92 6.05 0.83
C CYS A 70 -14.54 6.14 -0.57
N THR A 71 -13.90 5.55 -1.58
CA THR A 71 -14.47 5.55 -2.94
C THR A 71 -15.78 4.76 -2.99
N GLY A 72 -15.81 3.57 -2.39
CA GLY A 72 -17.03 2.76 -2.26
C GLY A 72 -18.15 3.51 -1.54
N ALA A 73 -17.84 4.21 -0.44
CA ALA A 73 -18.82 5.03 0.27
C ALA A 73 -19.36 6.19 -0.59
N ARG A 74 -18.52 6.85 -1.41
CA ARG A 74 -18.98 7.89 -2.34
C ARG A 74 -19.86 7.33 -3.45
N LEU A 75 -19.56 6.13 -3.97
CA LEU A 75 -20.42 5.45 -4.94
C LEU A 75 -21.78 5.09 -4.31
N ALA A 76 -21.78 4.55 -3.10
CA ALA A 76 -23.01 4.25 -2.37
C ALA A 76 -23.86 5.51 -2.14
N GLN A 77 -23.26 6.63 -1.76
CA GLN A 77 -23.93 7.93 -1.62
C GLN A 77 -24.53 8.43 -2.94
N ALA A 78 -23.90 8.10 -4.07
CA ALA A 78 -24.41 8.41 -5.41
C ALA A 78 -25.47 7.41 -5.90
N GLY A 79 -25.92 6.46 -5.06
CA GLY A 79 -26.90 5.44 -5.42
C GLY A 79 -26.33 4.27 -6.24
N ILE A 80 -25.01 4.11 -6.27
CA ILE A 80 -24.31 3.04 -6.99
C ILE A 80 -23.85 1.98 -5.99
N GLY A 81 -24.56 0.85 -5.94
CA GLY A 81 -24.24 -0.28 -5.05
C GLY A 81 -23.49 -1.44 -5.72
N ASP A 82 -23.38 -1.44 -7.05
CA ASP A 82 -22.72 -2.49 -7.82
C ASP A 82 -21.18 -2.34 -7.77
N VAL A 83 -20.63 -2.66 -6.60
CA VAL A 83 -19.23 -2.43 -6.22
C VAL A 83 -18.69 -3.67 -5.50
N ARG A 84 -17.46 -4.06 -5.82
CA ARG A 84 -16.69 -5.07 -5.07
C ARG A 84 -15.36 -4.51 -4.60
N ILE A 85 -15.05 -4.72 -3.33
CA ILE A 85 -13.72 -4.47 -2.76
C ILE A 85 -13.05 -5.82 -2.54
N ILE A 86 -11.83 -5.97 -3.05
CA ILE A 86 -11.03 -7.18 -2.98
C ILE A 86 -9.79 -6.84 -2.16
N GLU A 87 -9.65 -7.44 -0.98
CA GLU A 87 -8.51 -7.24 -0.08
C GLU A 87 -7.76 -8.57 0.08
N LYS A 88 -6.43 -8.48 0.14
CA LYS A 88 -5.58 -9.65 0.40
C LYS A 88 -5.61 -10.02 1.89
N GLY A 89 -5.65 -9.02 2.77
CA GLY A 89 -5.79 -9.20 4.20
C GLY A 89 -7.16 -9.75 4.58
N GLY A 90 -7.25 -10.36 5.75
CA GLY A 90 -8.47 -10.97 6.24
C GLY A 90 -9.58 -9.99 6.62
N ASP A 91 -9.28 -8.70 6.71
CA ASP A 91 -10.25 -7.63 6.98
C ASP A 91 -9.81 -6.29 6.38
N PHE A 92 -10.68 -5.28 6.47
CA PHE A 92 -10.44 -3.92 5.99
C PHE A 92 -9.40 -3.17 6.82
N GLY A 93 -8.81 -2.15 6.18
CA GLY A 93 -7.88 -1.20 6.83
C GLY A 93 -6.63 -0.90 6.00
N GLY A 94 -6.25 -1.79 5.08
CA GLY A 94 -5.04 -1.63 4.28
C GLY A 94 -3.82 -1.49 5.18
N THR A 95 -3.02 -0.44 5.04
CA THR A 95 -1.86 -0.18 5.91
C THR A 95 -2.18 -0.32 7.41
N TRP A 96 -3.35 0.13 7.86
CA TRP A 96 -3.75 0.06 9.28
C TRP A 96 -4.14 -1.34 9.73
N TYR A 97 -4.50 -2.21 8.78
CA TYR A 97 -4.71 -3.64 9.06
C TYR A 97 -3.37 -4.35 9.22
N TRP A 98 -2.44 -4.11 8.29
CA TRP A 98 -1.16 -4.82 8.17
C TRP A 98 -0.09 -4.38 9.17
N ASN A 99 -0.11 -3.12 9.62
CA ASN A 99 0.92 -2.53 10.46
C ASN A 99 0.36 -2.21 11.85
N ARG A 100 0.28 -3.22 12.71
CA ARG A 100 -0.18 -3.12 14.11
C ARG A 100 0.99 -3.20 15.08
#